data_AF-A0A6L6PBH8-F1
#
_entry.id   AF-A0A6L6PBH8-F1
#
_cell.length_a   1.000
_cell.length_b   1.000
_cell.length_c   1.000
_cell.angle_alpha   90.00
_cell.angle_beta   90.00
_cell.angle_gamma   90.00
#
_symmetry.space_group_name_H-M   'P 1'
#
loop_
_entity.id
_entity.type
_entity.pdbx_description
1 polymer ?
#
loop_
_entity_poly.entity_id
_entity_poly.type
_entity_poly.pdbx_seq_one_letter_code
_entity_poly.pdbx_strand_id
1 'polypeptide(L)'
;MSFDNPEENIINHPALSLILRPETAPSSVPPCPDEAVRAALKLVICSKQFAKAHRCSALLSYLIERALNREDGTSPPEQEIGVAVFGRDRNSYYPGDDPIVRVQAGRLRLRLAAYYADEGSADPLRITVPLGSYLVRIALAEVKPDRPAVEAAPILMFSPLTCLSGEVPASSFTAGLNDELGYRLYRDFASFRLAGQDSLAREAGRQPTVHVLEGTVRQDAARLRVSLHLRHVEEGTVMWYEQFDNAGDGSIASQEQMAERCVQALRRHMLG
;
A
#
# COMPACT_ATOMS: atom_id res chain seq x y z
N MET A 1 30.51 -39.38 -67.50
CA MET A 1 29.18 -39.88 -67.08
C MET A 1 29.31 -40.21 -65.60
N SER A 2 29.34 -39.29 -64.64
CA SER A 2 28.65 -38.00 -64.46
C SER A 2 27.14 -38.13 -64.40
N PHE A 3 26.64 -38.46 -63.22
CA PHE A 3 25.32 -38.21 -62.65
C PHE A 3 25.47 -38.49 -61.14
N ASP A 4 24.93 -37.75 -60.18
CA ASP A 4 24.33 -36.43 -60.11
C ASP A 4 24.32 -36.14 -58.60
N ASN A 5 24.69 -34.93 -58.18
CA ASN A 5 24.76 -34.53 -56.78
C ASN A 5 23.75 -33.40 -56.56
N PRO A 6 22.69 -33.62 -55.78
CA PRO A 6 21.87 -32.52 -55.31
C PRO A 6 21.74 -32.61 -53.79
N GLU A 7 22.67 -32.03 -53.05
CA GLU A 7 22.29 -31.39 -51.79
C GLU A 7 22.77 -29.96 -51.77
N GLU A 8 21.78 -29.10 -51.61
CA GLU A 8 21.77 -27.69 -51.89
C GLU A 8 22.47 -26.87 -50.81
N ASN A 9 23.14 -25.87 -51.31
CA ASN A 9 23.58 -24.66 -50.62
C ASN A 9 22.38 -23.91 -50.02
N ILE A 10 22.14 -24.00 -48.71
CA ILE A 10 21.25 -23.08 -47.98
C ILE A 10 21.88 -22.74 -46.60
N ILE A 11 22.49 -21.55 -46.57
CA ILE A 11 22.46 -20.58 -45.46
C ILE A 11 23.50 -20.76 -44.32
N ASN A 12 24.62 -20.06 -44.48
CA ASN A 12 25.25 -19.31 -43.38
C ASN A 12 24.28 -18.18 -42.96
N HIS A 13 23.46 -18.39 -41.92
CA HIS A 13 22.71 -17.29 -41.26
C HIS A 13 23.34 -16.97 -39.90
N PRO A 14 23.76 -15.73 -39.63
CA PRO A 14 24.28 -15.32 -38.32
C PRO A 14 23.17 -15.07 -37.26
N ALA A 15 22.03 -15.78 -37.32
CA ALA A 15 20.87 -15.50 -36.46
C ALA A 15 20.41 -16.66 -35.56
N LEU A 16 21.29 -17.62 -35.23
CA LEU A 16 21.00 -18.70 -34.28
C LEU A 16 22.07 -18.86 -33.19
N SER A 17 22.58 -17.74 -32.69
CA SER A 17 23.43 -17.68 -31.48
C SER A 17 22.91 -16.66 -30.44
N LEU A 18 21.66 -16.22 -30.59
CA LEU A 18 21.09 -15.09 -29.85
C LEU A 18 19.78 -15.46 -29.14
N ILE A 19 19.73 -16.61 -28.46
CA ILE A 19 18.69 -16.91 -27.46
C ILE A 19 19.37 -17.60 -26.28
N LEU A 20 19.19 -17.04 -25.10
CA LEU A 20 19.79 -17.39 -23.79
C LEU A 20 21.16 -16.78 -23.48
N ARG A 21 21.17 -15.45 -23.33
CA ARG A 21 21.87 -14.81 -22.22
C ARG A 21 20.84 -13.92 -21.50
N PRO A 22 20.48 -14.16 -20.23
CA PRO A 22 19.96 -13.08 -19.41
C PRO A 22 21.12 -12.11 -19.25
N GLU A 23 21.11 -11.03 -20.01
CA GLU A 23 21.94 -9.87 -19.78
C GLU A 23 21.45 -9.25 -18.47
N THR A 24 21.90 -9.82 -17.34
CA THR A 24 21.89 -9.13 -16.06
C THR A 24 22.86 -7.97 -16.23
N ALA A 25 22.36 -6.84 -16.70
CA ALA A 25 23.01 -5.57 -16.42
C ALA A 25 23.02 -5.45 -14.88
N PRO A 26 24.17 -5.49 -14.19
CA PRO A 26 24.19 -5.06 -12.81
C PRO A 26 23.80 -3.59 -12.82
N SER A 27 22.65 -3.25 -12.25
CA SER A 27 22.32 -1.88 -11.89
C SER A 27 23.51 -1.33 -11.10
N SER A 28 24.19 -0.33 -11.64
CA SER A 28 25.43 0.26 -11.11
C SER A 28 25.18 1.17 -9.91
N VAL A 29 24.16 0.84 -9.10
CA VAL A 29 24.01 1.40 -7.76
C VAL A 29 24.76 0.46 -6.83
N PRO A 30 25.81 0.91 -6.11
CA PRO A 30 26.46 0.08 -5.12
C PRO A 30 25.39 -0.44 -4.14
N PRO A 31 25.39 -1.74 -3.80
CA PRO A 31 24.47 -2.26 -2.80
C PRO A 31 24.63 -1.41 -1.54
N CYS A 32 23.51 -0.90 -1.03
CA CYS A 32 23.52 -0.08 0.17
C CYS A 32 24.18 -0.89 1.30
N PRO A 33 25.19 -0.35 2.02
CA PRO A 33 25.85 -1.11 3.08
C PRO A 33 24.84 -1.59 4.12
N ASP A 34 24.95 -2.84 4.55
CA ASP A 34 24.03 -3.46 5.52
C ASP A 34 23.84 -2.61 6.78
N GLU A 35 24.90 -1.96 7.25
CA GLU A 35 24.86 -1.04 8.38
C GLU A 35 23.97 0.18 8.13
N ALA A 36 24.02 0.74 6.92
CA ALA A 36 23.15 1.85 6.51
C ALA A 36 21.68 1.42 6.45
N VAL A 37 21.41 0.20 5.99
CA VAL A 37 20.06 -0.38 5.97
C VAL A 37 19.52 -0.56 7.39
N ARG A 38 20.34 -1.12 8.30
CA ARG A 38 19.98 -1.31 9.71
C ARG A 38 19.76 0.04 10.42
N ALA A 39 20.56 1.06 10.09
CA ALA A 39 20.38 2.42 10.60
C ALA A 39 19.06 3.02 10.12
N ALA A 40 18.73 2.88 8.82
CA ALA A 40 17.45 3.32 8.27
C ALA A 40 16.26 2.61 8.93
N LEU A 41 16.34 1.28 9.13
CA LEU A 41 15.34 0.53 9.89
C LEU A 41 15.12 1.12 11.28
N LYS A 42 16.22 1.43 12.00
CA LYS A 42 16.15 1.99 13.35
C LYS A 42 15.42 3.34 13.37
N LEU A 43 15.69 4.22 12.40
CA LEU A 43 14.98 5.49 12.28
C LEU A 43 13.48 5.26 12.08
N VAL A 44 13.12 4.38 11.14
CA VAL A 44 11.71 4.05 10.86
C VAL A 44 10.99 3.51 12.09
N ILE A 45 11.54 2.50 12.78
CA ILE A 45 10.84 1.86 13.91
C ILE A 45 10.74 2.75 15.16
N CYS A 46 11.63 3.73 15.31
CA CYS A 46 11.60 4.71 16.39
C CYS A 46 10.72 5.94 16.11
N SER A 47 10.23 6.08 14.87
CA SER A 47 9.36 7.18 14.46
C SER A 47 7.99 7.17 15.16
N LYS A 48 7.29 8.30 15.15
CA LYS A 48 5.92 8.40 15.68
C LYS A 48 4.99 7.42 14.98
N GLN A 49 5.21 7.18 13.69
CA GLN A 49 4.41 6.25 12.89
C GLN A 49 4.58 4.78 13.32
N PHE A 50 5.67 4.41 13.98
CA PHE A 50 5.98 3.02 14.36
C PHE A 50 6.12 2.77 15.86
N ALA A 51 6.30 3.81 16.69
CA ALA A 51 6.56 3.69 18.13
C ALA A 51 5.52 2.82 18.86
N LYS A 52 4.25 2.88 18.46
CA LYS A 52 3.14 2.07 19.03
C LYS A 52 2.73 0.88 18.16
N ALA A 53 3.37 0.68 17.01
CA ALA A 53 2.98 -0.31 16.00
C ALA A 53 3.86 -1.57 16.05
N HIS A 54 3.97 -2.21 17.23
CA HIS A 54 4.93 -3.29 17.47
C HIS A 54 4.87 -4.44 16.45
N ARG A 55 3.66 -4.83 15.99
CA ARG A 55 3.50 -5.87 14.96
C ARG A 55 4.04 -5.46 13.59
N CYS A 56 3.83 -4.20 13.19
CA CYS A 56 4.40 -3.67 11.94
C CYS A 56 5.92 -3.51 12.05
N SER A 57 6.43 -3.07 13.20
CA SER A 57 7.87 -2.98 13.45
C SER A 57 8.53 -4.36 13.43
N ALA A 58 7.92 -5.36 14.06
CA ALA A 58 8.42 -6.74 14.05
C ALA A 58 8.44 -7.32 12.63
N LEU A 59 7.37 -7.10 11.85
CA LEU A 59 7.31 -7.52 10.45
C LEU A 59 8.40 -6.82 9.62
N LEU A 60 8.53 -5.50 9.73
CA LEU A 60 9.53 -4.74 8.97
C LEU A 60 10.96 -5.20 9.30
N SER A 61 11.28 -5.34 10.59
CA SER A 61 12.57 -5.84 11.04
C SER A 61 12.85 -7.24 10.48
N TYR A 62 11.88 -8.16 10.58
CA TYR A 62 12.04 -9.50 10.02
C TYR A 62 12.32 -9.47 8.51
N LEU A 63 11.57 -8.67 7.74
CA LEU A 63 11.76 -8.60 6.29
C LEU A 63 13.11 -7.97 5.91
N ILE A 64 13.59 -6.96 6.64
CA ILE A 64 14.91 -6.35 6.42
C ILE A 64 16.02 -7.32 6.78
N GLU A 65 15.98 -7.95 7.97
CA GLU A 65 16.97 -8.96 8.35
C GLU A 65 17.01 -10.09 7.33
N ARG A 66 15.85 -10.50 6.83
CA ARG A 66 15.79 -11.54 5.80
C ARG A 66 16.37 -11.08 4.47
N ALA A 67 16.17 -9.82 4.08
CA ALA A 67 16.75 -9.26 2.87
C ALA A 67 18.28 -9.13 2.96
N LEU A 68 18.83 -8.77 4.13
CA LEU A 68 20.27 -8.67 4.37
C LEU A 68 20.98 -10.03 4.39
N ASN A 69 20.29 -11.09 4.86
CA ASN A 69 20.87 -12.42 5.00
C ASN A 69 20.66 -13.35 3.79
N ARG A 70 20.02 -12.90 2.69
CA ARG A 70 19.71 -13.76 1.52
C ARG A 70 20.29 -13.24 0.21
N GLU A 71 20.88 -14.17 -0.55
CA GLU A 71 21.45 -13.92 -1.88
C GLU A 71 20.42 -14.08 -3.03
N ASP A 72 19.29 -14.76 -2.79
CA ASP A 72 18.38 -15.24 -3.85
C ASP A 72 17.22 -14.28 -4.21
N GLY A 73 17.08 -13.14 -3.51
CA GLY A 73 16.07 -12.11 -3.81
C GLY A 73 14.61 -12.59 -3.77
N THR A 74 14.32 -13.74 -3.15
CA THR A 74 13.00 -14.38 -3.22
C THR A 74 12.12 -13.98 -2.03
N SER A 75 10.84 -13.69 -2.28
CA SER A 75 9.89 -13.29 -1.24
C SER A 75 9.70 -14.42 -0.21
N PRO A 76 9.74 -14.14 1.11
CA PRO A 76 9.38 -15.14 2.10
C PRO A 76 7.93 -15.62 1.89
N PRO A 77 7.67 -16.93 2.05
CA PRO A 77 6.31 -17.45 2.07
C PRO A 77 5.52 -16.87 3.25
N GLU A 78 4.22 -16.63 3.02
CA GLU A 78 3.34 -16.06 4.06
C GLU A 78 3.29 -16.92 5.33
N GLN A 79 3.22 -18.24 5.17
CA GLN A 79 3.21 -19.18 6.29
C GLN A 79 4.43 -19.02 7.20
N GLU A 80 5.60 -18.78 6.62
CA GLU A 80 6.84 -18.60 7.37
C GLU A 80 6.80 -17.32 8.20
N ILE A 81 6.31 -16.23 7.62
CA ILE A 81 6.15 -14.95 8.31
C ILE A 81 5.15 -15.10 9.48
N GLY A 82 4.04 -15.81 9.26
CA GLY A 82 3.05 -16.10 10.29
C GLY A 82 3.66 -16.77 11.53
N VAL A 83 4.51 -17.76 11.30
CA VAL A 83 5.21 -18.47 12.38
C VAL A 83 6.28 -17.58 13.01
N ALA A 84 7.19 -17.02 12.20
CA ALA A 84 8.38 -16.33 12.69
C ALA A 84 8.08 -14.98 13.36
N VAL A 85 7.06 -14.25 12.89
CA VAL A 85 6.75 -12.89 13.36
C VAL A 85 5.51 -12.87 14.25
N PHE A 86 4.48 -13.64 13.90
CA PHE A 86 3.19 -13.59 14.58
C PHE A 86 2.95 -14.76 15.55
N GLY A 87 3.95 -15.63 15.74
CA GLY A 87 3.90 -16.73 16.69
C GLY A 87 2.81 -17.75 16.38
N ARG A 88 2.43 -17.87 15.10
CA ARG A 88 1.45 -18.87 14.68
C ARG A 88 2.07 -20.27 14.70
N ASP A 89 1.25 -21.26 15.03
CA ASP A 89 1.69 -22.65 15.02
C ASP A 89 1.82 -23.16 13.57
N ARG A 90 2.97 -23.74 13.23
CA ARG A 90 3.29 -24.15 11.87
C ARG A 90 2.34 -25.23 11.32
N ASN A 91 1.80 -26.07 12.22
CA ASN A 91 0.99 -27.22 11.84
C ASN A 91 -0.49 -26.85 11.63
N SER A 92 -0.92 -25.69 12.14
CA SER A 92 -2.32 -25.24 12.09
C SER A 92 -2.52 -23.90 11.37
N TYR A 93 -1.44 -23.17 11.07
CA TYR A 93 -1.52 -21.90 10.36
C TYR A 93 -1.59 -22.07 8.85
N TYR A 94 -2.75 -21.71 8.28
CA TYR A 94 -2.97 -21.64 6.84
C TYR A 94 -3.24 -20.19 6.42
N PRO A 95 -2.44 -19.62 5.50
CA PRO A 95 -2.64 -18.26 4.99
C PRO A 95 -4.03 -17.99 4.40
N GLY A 96 -4.70 -19.02 3.87
CA GLY A 96 -6.06 -18.89 3.35
C GLY A 96 -7.07 -18.50 4.44
N ASP A 97 -6.92 -19.06 5.64
CA ASP A 97 -7.90 -18.95 6.72
C ASP A 97 -7.55 -17.85 7.73
N ASP A 98 -6.27 -17.57 7.94
CA ASP A 98 -5.81 -16.51 8.83
C ASP A 98 -4.98 -15.45 8.06
N PRO A 99 -5.59 -14.29 7.74
CA PRO A 99 -4.97 -13.25 6.92
C PRO A 99 -4.02 -12.34 7.70
N ILE A 100 -3.61 -12.70 8.93
CA ILE A 100 -2.80 -11.83 9.80
C ILE A 100 -1.58 -11.22 9.09
N VAL A 101 -0.86 -12.01 8.27
CA VAL A 101 0.33 -11.52 7.56
C VAL A 101 -0.07 -10.50 6.49
N ARG A 102 -1.09 -10.77 5.67
CA ARG A 102 -1.59 -9.83 4.65
C ARG A 102 -2.07 -8.53 5.26
N VAL A 103 -2.83 -8.60 6.36
CA VAL A 103 -3.33 -7.43 7.09
C VAL A 103 -2.18 -6.60 7.65
N GLN A 104 -1.21 -7.23 8.32
CA GLN A 104 -0.07 -6.50 8.89
C GLN A 104 0.86 -5.95 7.80
N ALA A 105 1.01 -6.62 6.66
CA ALA A 105 1.74 -6.11 5.51
C ALA A 105 1.03 -4.90 4.88
N GLY A 106 -0.30 -4.90 4.79
CA GLY A 106 -1.08 -3.73 4.39
C GLY A 106 -0.83 -2.52 5.31
N ARG A 107 -0.94 -2.74 6.62
CA ARG A 107 -0.66 -1.70 7.64
C ARG A 107 0.79 -1.22 7.60
N LEU A 108 1.75 -2.12 7.40
CA LEU A 108 3.16 -1.77 7.25
C LEU A 108 3.38 -0.81 6.07
N ARG A 109 2.79 -1.09 4.90
CA ARG A 109 2.92 -0.24 3.71
C ARG A 109 2.37 1.16 3.96
N LEU A 110 1.20 1.28 4.58
CA LEU A 110 0.60 2.57 4.94
C LEU A 110 1.50 3.36 5.88
N ARG A 111 2.09 2.70 6.89
CA ARG A 111 2.99 3.35 7.85
C ARG A 111 4.31 3.78 7.23
N LEU A 112 4.89 2.97 6.35
CA LEU A 112 6.08 3.36 5.59
C LEU A 112 5.80 4.59 4.73
N ALA A 113 4.64 4.63 4.05
CA ALA A 113 4.24 5.79 3.27
C ALA A 113 4.08 7.04 4.15
N ALA A 114 3.42 6.92 5.31
CA ALA A 114 3.25 8.03 6.26
C ALA A 114 4.58 8.51 6.84
N TYR A 115 5.49 7.59 7.20
CA TYR A 115 6.83 7.93 7.69
C TYR A 115 7.61 8.74 6.65
N TYR A 116 7.65 8.26 5.42
CA TYR A 116 8.44 8.87 4.36
C TYR A 116 7.82 10.15 3.78
N ALA A 117 6.57 10.44 4.10
CA ALA A 117 5.91 11.72 3.82
C ALA A 117 6.23 12.81 4.86
N ASP A 118 6.62 12.43 6.08
CA ASP A 118 6.87 13.35 7.20
C ASP A 118 8.30 13.17 7.76
N GLU A 119 8.45 12.43 8.87
CA GLU A 119 9.69 12.26 9.63
C GLU A 119 10.88 11.81 8.77
N GLY A 120 10.64 10.93 7.80
CA GLY A 120 11.66 10.39 6.89
C GLY A 120 11.74 11.08 5.53
N SER A 121 11.11 12.25 5.35
CA SER A 121 11.09 12.96 4.06
C SER A 121 12.48 13.29 3.51
N ALA A 122 13.45 13.54 4.40
CA ALA A 122 14.85 13.82 4.05
C ALA A 122 15.79 12.61 4.17
N ASP A 123 15.26 11.43 4.50
CA ASP A 123 16.11 10.25 4.70
C ASP A 123 16.78 9.81 3.39
N PRO A 124 18.07 9.47 3.42
CA PRO A 124 18.83 9.11 2.23
C PRO A 124 18.45 7.73 1.67
N LEU A 125 17.78 6.89 2.47
CA LEU A 125 17.34 5.55 2.07
C LEU A 125 15.81 5.42 2.16
N ARG A 126 15.22 4.94 1.07
CA ARG A 126 13.79 4.61 1.00
C ARG A 126 13.59 3.10 1.08
N ILE A 127 12.82 2.70 2.08
CA ILE A 127 12.39 1.32 2.32
C ILE A 127 10.96 1.17 1.81
N THR A 128 10.72 0.24 0.88
CA THR A 128 9.38 -0.03 0.35
C THR A 128 9.08 -1.52 0.35
N VAL A 129 7.81 -1.87 0.52
CA VAL A 129 7.33 -3.26 0.44
C VAL A 129 6.25 -3.33 -0.64
N PRO A 130 6.54 -3.85 -1.85
CA PRO A 130 5.57 -3.88 -2.94
C PRO A 130 4.30 -4.67 -2.61
N LEU A 131 3.20 -4.36 -3.30
CA LEU A 131 1.96 -5.15 -3.21
C LEU A 131 2.19 -6.57 -3.76
N GLY A 132 1.50 -7.55 -3.17
CA GLY A 132 1.61 -8.96 -3.57
C GLY A 132 2.96 -9.61 -3.22
N SER A 133 3.86 -8.88 -2.56
CA SER A 133 5.18 -9.36 -2.19
C SER A 133 5.50 -9.02 -0.74
N TYR A 134 6.34 -9.85 -0.14
CA TYR A 134 6.98 -9.60 1.15
C TYR A 134 8.46 -9.26 0.96
N LEU A 135 8.89 -8.88 -0.24
CA LEU A 135 10.22 -8.36 -0.49
C LEU A 135 10.33 -6.90 -0.06
N VAL A 136 11.40 -6.57 0.63
CA VAL A 136 11.78 -5.19 0.89
C VAL A 136 12.66 -4.71 -0.24
N ARG A 137 12.35 -3.52 -0.77
CA ARG A 137 13.21 -2.80 -1.70
C ARG A 137 13.83 -1.61 -0.97
N ILE A 138 15.13 -1.48 -1.09
CA ILE A 138 15.92 -0.38 -0.55
C ILE A 138 16.53 0.36 -1.72
N ALA A 139 16.30 1.67 -1.78
CA ALA A 139 16.88 2.54 -2.80
C ALA A 139 17.39 3.83 -2.15
N LEU A 140 18.42 4.42 -2.74
CA LEU A 140 18.79 5.80 -2.43
C LEU A 140 17.61 6.71 -2.77
N ALA A 141 17.31 7.67 -1.90
CA ALA A 141 16.31 8.68 -2.19
C ALA A 141 16.76 9.47 -3.43
N GLU A 142 16.00 9.41 -4.51
CA GLU A 142 16.22 10.30 -5.64
C GLU A 142 16.08 11.74 -5.15
N VAL A 143 17.12 12.55 -5.37
CA VAL A 143 17.02 14.00 -5.20
C VAL A 143 15.97 14.46 -6.19
N LYS A 144 14.77 14.77 -5.70
CA LYS A 144 13.67 15.26 -6.54
C LYS A 144 14.14 16.58 -7.14
N PRO A 145 14.36 16.70 -8.46
CA PRO A 145 14.68 17.99 -9.05
C PRO A 145 13.48 18.91 -8.78
N ASP A 146 13.79 20.14 -8.39
CA ASP A 146 12.85 21.23 -8.17
C ASP A 146 12.00 21.39 -9.45
N ARG A 147 10.79 20.82 -9.45
CA ARG A 147 9.94 20.76 -10.64
C ARG A 147 9.08 22.03 -10.65
N PRO A 148 8.99 22.78 -11.77
CA PRO A 148 8.15 23.97 -11.83
C PRO A 148 6.69 23.62 -11.58
N ALA A 149 5.98 24.54 -10.93
CA ALA A 149 4.62 24.41 -10.41
C ALA A 149 3.63 23.84 -11.46
N VAL A 150 3.30 22.56 -11.29
CA VAL A 150 2.07 21.96 -11.83
C VAL A 150 0.92 22.41 -10.93
N GLU A 151 -0.27 22.70 -11.47
CA GLU A 151 -1.48 22.95 -10.67
C GLU A 151 -1.56 21.93 -9.52
N ALA A 152 -1.66 22.44 -8.29
CA ALA A 152 -1.59 21.59 -7.11
C ALA A 152 -2.74 20.59 -7.13
N ALA A 153 -2.42 19.31 -7.33
CA ALA A 153 -3.40 18.25 -7.40
C ALA A 153 -4.31 18.27 -6.14
N PRO A 154 -5.62 18.06 -6.29
CA PRO A 154 -6.54 18.07 -5.16
C PRO A 154 -6.15 17.03 -4.11
N ILE A 155 -6.32 17.39 -2.85
CA ILE A 155 -6.09 16.56 -1.68
C ILE A 155 -7.42 15.90 -1.30
N LEU A 156 -7.40 14.59 -1.10
CA LEU A 156 -8.51 13.86 -0.49
C LEU A 156 -8.09 13.41 0.91
N MET A 157 -8.81 13.85 1.93
CA MET A 157 -8.66 13.39 3.30
C MET A 157 -9.77 12.39 3.61
N PHE A 158 -9.45 11.34 4.37
CA PHE A 158 -10.46 10.43 4.92
C PHE A 158 -10.48 10.59 6.43
N SER A 159 -11.63 11.03 6.96
CA SER A 159 -11.91 11.01 8.38
C SER A 159 -12.52 9.66 8.75
N PRO A 160 -11.99 8.94 9.76
CA PRO A 160 -12.57 7.68 10.20
C PRO A 160 -14.06 7.81 10.48
N LEU A 161 -14.83 6.86 9.97
CA LEU A 161 -16.27 6.81 10.14
C LEU A 161 -16.64 6.70 11.62
N THR A 162 -17.66 7.45 12.02
CA THR A 162 -18.18 7.44 13.39
C THR A 162 -19.28 6.40 13.51
N CYS A 163 -19.13 5.45 14.44
CA CYS A 163 -20.22 4.55 14.81
C CYS A 163 -21.24 5.29 15.67
N LEU A 164 -22.51 5.29 15.25
CA LEU A 164 -23.62 5.92 15.97
C LEU A 164 -24.53 4.88 16.66
N SER A 165 -24.15 3.61 16.62
CA SER A 165 -24.79 2.52 17.38
C SER A 165 -23.89 2.12 18.55
N GLY A 166 -24.50 1.84 19.70
CA GLY A 166 -23.78 1.47 20.93
C GLY A 166 -23.41 -0.01 21.03
N GLU A 167 -23.83 -0.84 20.09
CA GLU A 167 -23.61 -2.29 20.11
C GLU A 167 -22.19 -2.66 19.66
N VAL A 168 -21.58 -3.66 20.32
CA VAL A 168 -20.21 -4.13 20.04
C VAL A 168 -20.02 -4.63 18.59
N PRO A 169 -20.99 -5.32 17.95
CA PRO A 169 -20.87 -5.69 16.54
C PRO A 169 -20.74 -4.48 15.61
N ALA A 170 -21.50 -3.42 15.86
CA ALA A 170 -21.50 -2.21 15.03
C ALA A 170 -20.17 -1.45 15.12
N SER A 171 -19.60 -1.34 16.32
CA SER A 171 -18.31 -0.67 16.52
C SER A 171 -17.16 -1.47 15.93
N SER A 172 -17.20 -2.81 16.04
CA SER A 172 -16.21 -3.72 15.45
C SER A 172 -16.26 -3.68 13.92
N PHE A 173 -17.47 -3.70 13.35
CA PHE A 173 -17.68 -3.52 11.91
C PHE A 173 -17.16 -2.16 11.43
N THR A 174 -17.45 -1.09 12.17
CA THR A 174 -17.00 0.28 11.83
C THR A 174 -15.48 0.38 11.82
N ALA A 175 -14.80 -0.24 12.79
CA ALA A 175 -13.35 -0.27 12.84
C ALA A 175 -12.75 -1.02 11.63
N GLY A 176 -13.31 -2.19 11.28
CA GLY A 176 -12.89 -2.94 10.10
C GLY A 176 -13.16 -2.21 8.78
N LEU A 177 -14.33 -1.57 8.66
CA LEU A 177 -14.67 -0.75 7.49
C LEU A 177 -13.73 0.46 7.34
N ASN A 178 -13.30 1.09 8.44
CA ASN A 178 -12.32 2.17 8.41
C ASN A 178 -10.96 1.69 7.89
N ASP A 179 -10.51 0.50 8.30
CA ASP A 179 -9.28 -0.12 7.78
C ASP A 179 -9.40 -0.38 6.26
N GLU A 180 -10.52 -0.95 5.81
CA GLU A 180 -10.79 -1.25 4.40
C GLU A 180 -10.87 0.01 3.52
N LEU A 181 -11.61 1.03 3.97
CA LEU A 181 -11.73 2.31 3.26
C LEU A 181 -10.37 3.01 3.18
N GLY A 182 -9.63 3.09 4.29
CA GLY A 182 -8.30 3.68 4.30
C GLY A 182 -7.36 3.00 3.30
N TYR A 183 -7.36 1.67 3.25
CA TYR A 183 -6.56 0.91 2.29
C TYR A 183 -6.96 1.17 0.84
N ARG A 184 -8.26 1.11 0.52
CA ARG A 184 -8.76 1.21 -0.86
C ARG A 184 -8.65 2.64 -1.40
N LEU A 185 -8.90 3.65 -0.56
CA LEU A 185 -8.67 5.05 -0.91
C LEU A 185 -7.17 5.29 -1.19
N TYR A 186 -6.28 4.73 -0.37
CA TYR A 186 -4.83 4.78 -0.63
C TYR A 186 -4.42 4.17 -1.96
N ARG A 187 -5.00 3.02 -2.32
CA ARG A 187 -4.70 2.33 -3.57
C ARG A 187 -5.29 3.04 -4.79
N ASP A 188 -6.57 3.43 -4.74
CA ASP A 188 -7.35 3.82 -5.92
C ASP A 188 -7.36 5.33 -6.18
N PHE A 189 -7.06 6.14 -5.15
CA PHE A 189 -7.00 7.60 -5.25
C PHE A 189 -5.57 8.13 -5.11
N ALA A 190 -4.56 7.33 -5.50
CA ALA A 190 -3.15 7.72 -5.47
C ALA A 190 -2.81 8.98 -6.32
N SER A 191 -3.71 9.38 -7.23
CA SER A 191 -3.64 10.66 -7.96
C SER A 191 -4.03 11.88 -7.12
N PHE A 192 -4.74 11.69 -6.01
CA PHE A 192 -4.99 12.70 -4.98
C PHE A 192 -3.87 12.62 -3.96
N ARG A 193 -3.34 13.78 -3.52
CA ARG A 193 -2.42 13.79 -2.36
C ARG A 193 -3.25 13.39 -1.13
N LEU A 194 -3.11 12.16 -0.65
CA LEU A 194 -3.75 11.74 0.60
C LEU A 194 -2.96 12.35 1.75
N ALA A 195 -3.56 13.36 2.39
CA ALA A 195 -2.92 14.01 3.52
C ALA A 195 -2.99 13.08 4.75
N GLY A 196 -1.85 12.49 5.10
CA GLY A 196 -1.55 12.23 6.51
C GLY A 196 -1.53 13.58 7.23
N GLN A 197 -2.02 13.60 8.47
CA GLN A 197 -2.05 14.82 9.27
C GLN A 197 -0.64 15.47 9.26
N ASP A 198 -0.61 16.74 8.85
CA ASP A 198 0.54 17.63 8.71
C ASP A 198 1.49 17.42 7.52
N SER A 199 1.17 18.12 6.42
CA SER A 199 2.13 19.05 5.76
C SER A 199 1.45 19.80 4.61
N LEU A 200 0.56 20.74 4.96
CA LEU A 200 0.31 21.91 4.10
C LEU A 200 1.44 22.91 4.33
N ALA A 201 2.67 22.50 4.03
CA ALA A 201 3.77 23.44 3.88
C ALA A 201 3.47 24.26 2.63
N ARG A 202 3.44 25.58 2.83
CA ARG A 202 3.21 26.62 1.84
C ARG A 202 4.11 26.43 0.61
N GLU A 203 3.61 25.74 -0.41
CA GLU A 203 4.10 25.87 -1.79
C GLU A 203 3.58 27.22 -2.30
N ALA A 204 4.50 28.09 -2.73
CA ALA A 204 4.17 29.42 -3.24
C ALA A 204 3.31 29.30 -4.51
N GLY A 205 2.04 29.73 -4.45
CA GLY A 205 1.25 30.05 -5.64
C GLY A 205 -0.25 29.82 -5.55
N ARG A 206 -0.72 28.73 -4.92
CA ARG A 206 -2.16 28.46 -4.67
C ARG A 206 -2.32 27.32 -3.67
N GLN A 207 -3.29 27.42 -2.76
CA GLN A 207 -3.60 26.33 -1.83
C GLN A 207 -4.21 25.17 -2.62
N PRO A 208 -3.76 23.92 -2.40
CA PRO A 208 -4.41 22.76 -3.02
C PRO A 208 -5.86 22.67 -2.54
N THR A 209 -6.77 22.38 -3.46
CA THR A 209 -8.16 22.08 -3.14
C THR A 209 -8.21 20.86 -2.20
N VAL A 210 -8.79 21.02 -1.00
CA VAL A 210 -8.90 19.93 -0.02
C VAL A 210 -10.34 19.45 0.05
N HIS A 211 -10.54 18.15 -0.16
CA HIS A 211 -11.78 17.45 0.09
C HIS A 211 -11.64 16.54 1.32
N VAL A 212 -12.70 16.44 2.13
CA VAL A 212 -12.76 15.48 3.24
C VAL A 212 -13.91 14.53 2.98
N LEU A 213 -13.59 13.24 2.93
CA LEU A 213 -14.55 12.16 3.02
C LEU A 213 -14.80 11.86 4.49
N GLU A 214 -16.05 12.02 4.90
CA GLU A 214 -16.52 11.79 6.26
C GLU A 214 -17.75 10.87 6.21
N GLY A 215 -18.14 10.32 7.35
CA GLY A 215 -19.35 9.53 7.38
C GLY A 215 -19.64 8.85 8.71
N THR A 216 -20.75 8.13 8.70
CA THR A 216 -21.26 7.45 9.89
C THR A 216 -21.72 6.04 9.57
N VAL A 217 -21.61 5.18 10.56
CA VAL A 217 -22.17 3.82 10.53
C VAL A 217 -23.25 3.72 11.58
N ARG A 218 -24.41 3.20 11.19
CA ARG A 218 -25.53 2.87 12.09
C ARG A 218 -25.95 1.44 11.85
N GLN A 219 -26.27 0.75 12.92
CA GLN A 219 -26.85 -0.58 12.92
C GLN A 219 -28.21 -0.55 13.62
N ASP A 220 -29.21 -1.12 12.97
CA ASP A 220 -30.44 -1.61 13.61
C ASP A 220 -30.45 -3.15 13.64
N ALA A 221 -31.50 -3.76 14.19
CA ALA A 221 -31.57 -5.20 14.41
C ALA A 221 -31.40 -6.09 13.15
N ALA A 222 -31.53 -5.53 11.93
CA ALA A 222 -31.40 -6.30 10.69
C ALA A 222 -30.47 -5.67 9.65
N ARG A 223 -30.08 -4.39 9.81
CA ARG A 223 -29.41 -3.64 8.75
C ARG A 223 -28.26 -2.78 9.28
N LEU A 224 -27.15 -2.84 8.56
CA LEU A 224 -26.06 -1.88 8.65
C LEU A 224 -26.25 -0.82 7.58
N ARG A 225 -26.17 0.45 7.98
CA ARG A 225 -26.21 1.62 7.10
C ARG A 225 -24.94 2.42 7.25
N VAL A 226 -24.24 2.62 6.14
CA VAL A 226 -23.11 3.52 6.01
C VAL A 226 -23.57 4.75 5.26
N SER A 227 -23.34 5.94 5.81
CA SER A 227 -23.58 7.21 5.11
C SER A 227 -22.24 7.91 4.92
N LEU A 228 -21.91 8.27 3.69
CA LEU A 228 -20.70 9.01 3.35
C LEU A 228 -21.04 10.36 2.76
N HIS A 229 -20.23 11.37 3.06
CA HIS A 229 -20.27 12.65 2.37
C HIS A 229 -18.86 13.14 2.06
N LEU A 230 -18.73 13.80 0.91
CA LEU A 230 -17.52 14.49 0.48
C LEU A 230 -17.75 15.99 0.64
N ARG A 231 -16.89 16.66 1.41
CA ARG A 231 -16.98 18.09 1.67
C ARG A 231 -15.76 18.81 1.09
N HIS A 232 -15.97 19.93 0.41
CA HIS A 232 -14.92 20.85 0.04
C HIS A 232 -14.59 21.76 1.24
N VAL A 233 -13.33 21.76 1.69
CA VAL A 233 -12.96 22.42 2.96
C VAL A 233 -13.06 23.93 2.87
N GLU A 234 -12.60 24.52 1.76
CA GLU A 234 -12.51 25.97 1.60
C GLU A 234 -13.88 26.63 1.47
N GLU A 235 -14.80 26.02 0.71
CA GLU A 235 -16.17 26.53 0.54
C GLU A 235 -17.15 26.04 1.63
N GLY A 236 -16.76 25.00 2.39
CA GLY A 236 -17.62 24.37 3.39
C GLY A 236 -18.81 23.60 2.80
N THR A 237 -18.82 23.37 1.48
CA THR A 237 -19.94 22.76 0.74
C THR A 237 -19.83 21.24 0.70
N VAL A 238 -20.95 20.54 0.87
CA VAL A 238 -21.03 19.10 0.61
C VAL A 238 -21.21 18.90 -0.88
N MET A 239 -20.22 18.27 -1.52
CA MET A 239 -20.22 18.03 -2.97
C MET A 239 -20.87 16.70 -3.34
N TRP A 240 -20.85 15.74 -2.42
CA TRP A 240 -21.44 14.42 -2.64
C TRP A 240 -21.90 13.80 -1.33
N TYR A 241 -22.96 13.01 -1.43
CA TYR A 241 -23.54 12.24 -0.34
C TYR A 241 -24.14 10.95 -0.89
N GLU A 242 -23.87 9.82 -0.25
CA GLU A 242 -24.49 8.54 -0.60
C GLU A 242 -24.66 7.64 0.63
N GLN A 243 -25.70 6.79 0.58
CA GLN A 243 -25.99 5.80 1.62
C GLN A 243 -25.90 4.39 1.07
N PHE A 244 -25.31 3.51 1.87
CA PHE A 244 -25.10 2.11 1.54
C PHE A 244 -25.69 1.25 2.65
N ASP A 245 -26.64 0.40 2.28
CA ASP A 245 -27.23 -0.59 3.17
C ASP A 245 -26.63 -1.98 2.92
N ASN A 246 -26.48 -2.76 4.00
CA ASN A 246 -26.15 -4.18 3.95
C ASN A 246 -26.91 -4.98 5.02
N ALA A 247 -27.15 -6.27 4.74
CA ALA A 247 -27.63 -7.23 5.73
C ALA A 247 -26.50 -7.45 6.76
N GLY A 248 -26.75 -7.08 8.02
CA GLY A 248 -25.72 -6.84 9.02
C GLY A 248 -25.16 -8.09 9.69
N ASP A 249 -24.50 -8.98 8.94
CA ASP A 249 -23.77 -10.12 9.52
C ASP A 249 -22.45 -9.73 10.21
N GLY A 250 -22.00 -8.49 10.01
CA GLY A 250 -20.77 -7.95 10.60
C GLY A 250 -19.47 -8.60 10.11
N SER A 251 -19.55 -9.51 9.13
CA SER A 251 -18.42 -10.33 8.69
C SER A 251 -17.34 -9.49 8.00
N ILE A 252 -16.13 -10.03 7.91
CA ILE A 252 -15.03 -9.38 7.17
C ILE A 252 -15.41 -9.22 5.69
N ALA A 253 -16.02 -10.24 5.08
CA ALA A 253 -16.50 -10.17 3.70
C ALA A 253 -17.53 -9.04 3.50
N SER A 254 -18.40 -8.83 4.48
CA SER A 254 -19.38 -7.73 4.50
C SER A 254 -18.71 -6.35 4.61
N GLN A 255 -17.63 -6.23 5.38
CA GLN A 255 -16.82 -5.01 5.48
C GLN A 255 -16.11 -4.70 4.15
N GLU A 256 -15.46 -5.70 3.54
CA GLU A 256 -14.76 -5.57 2.25
C GLU A 256 -15.71 -5.16 1.12
N GLN A 257 -16.87 -5.83 1.03
CA GLN A 257 -17.90 -5.53 0.03
C GLN A 257 -18.46 -4.11 0.22
N MET A 258 -18.71 -3.71 1.47
CA MET A 258 -19.18 -2.36 1.78
C MET A 258 -18.15 -1.30 1.37
N ALA A 259 -16.89 -1.50 1.72
CA ALA A 259 -15.82 -0.58 1.38
C ALA A 259 -15.63 -0.46 -0.14
N GLU A 260 -15.71 -1.58 -0.87
CA GLU A 260 -15.65 -1.58 -2.33
C GLU A 260 -16.75 -0.71 -2.95
N ARG A 261 -18.00 -0.91 -2.52
CA ARG A 261 -19.15 -0.13 -3.02
C ARG A 261 -18.98 1.36 -2.76
N CYS A 262 -18.51 1.72 -1.56
CA CYS A 262 -18.25 3.09 -1.18
C CYS A 262 -17.20 3.75 -2.09
N VAL A 263 -16.06 3.08 -2.29
CA VAL A 263 -14.95 3.59 -3.09
C VAL A 263 -15.31 3.68 -4.57
N GLN A 264 -16.04 2.69 -5.11
CA GLN A 264 -16.54 2.74 -6.48
C GLN A 264 -17.51 3.91 -6.69
N ALA A 265 -18.41 4.17 -5.73
CA ALA A 265 -19.32 5.30 -5.81
C ALA A 265 -18.59 6.64 -5.76
N LEU A 266 -17.64 6.80 -4.83
CA LEU A 266 -16.81 7.99 -4.76
C LEU A 266 -16.01 8.21 -6.04
N ARG A 267 -15.47 7.13 -6.63
CA ARG A 267 -14.70 7.18 -7.87
C ARG A 267 -15.55 7.67 -9.04
N ARG A 268 -16.79 7.20 -9.16
CA ARG A 268 -17.74 7.69 -10.18
C ARG A 268 -18.03 9.17 -10.02
N HIS A 269 -18.08 9.69 -8.79
CA HIS A 269 -18.30 11.11 -8.57
C HIS A 269 -17.06 11.96 -8.87
N MET A 270 -15.86 11.52 -8.44
CA MET A 270 -14.64 12.35 -8.53
C MET A 270 -13.87 12.21 -9.84
N LEU A 271 -14.00 11.09 -10.56
CA LEU A 271 -13.24 10.78 -11.77
C LEU A 271 -14.14 10.44 -12.97
N GLY A 272 -15.46 10.44 -12.79
CA GLY A 272 -16.45 10.15 -13.83
C GLY A 272 -17.00 11.40 -14.51
#